data_AF-A0A3L6MSC4-F1
#
_entry.id   AF-A0A3L6MSC4-F1
#
_cell.length_a   1.000
_cell.length_b   1.000
_cell.length_c   1.000
_cell.angle_alpha   90.00
_cell.angle_beta   90.00
_cell.angle_gamma   90.00
#
_symmetry.space_group_name_H-M   'P 1'
#
loop_
_entity.id
_entity.type
_entity.pdbx_description
1 polymer ?
#
loop_
_entity_poly.entity_id
_entity_poly.type
_entity_poly.pdbx_seq_one_letter_code
_entity_poly.pdbx_strand_id
1 'polypeptide(L)'
;MFSPRGIASILVKAPSDVVILSSLRTPICRANRGSLKDAFPEELLASVLKATIDGVPDLDPSIIEDVAVGVVFNLIHRFSDSNRDDLSGNWSGDGKHDTELGSRAIPTDIWPALREFPVIDALDCILPMGITSENVAERYGISREDQDTFAVNSHLKAAEARAFGLFSDEIVPVTQKKPDGLGEVVVDTDDGIRPQASSEGLAKLKPAFRENGTSTAGNSSQVSDGARFL
;
A
#
# COMPACT_ATOMS: atom_id res chain seq x y z
N MET A 1 -11.16 -34.19 -32.04
CA MET A 1 -10.01 -33.36 -31.64
C MET A 1 -9.82 -33.55 -30.14
N PHE A 2 -8.69 -34.10 -29.69
CA PHE A 2 -8.46 -34.37 -28.27
C PHE A 2 -8.19 -33.03 -27.56
N SER A 3 -9.12 -32.59 -26.72
CA SER A 3 -8.84 -31.46 -25.82
C SER A 3 -7.92 -31.97 -24.70
N PRO A 4 -6.75 -31.34 -24.45
CA PRO A 4 -5.90 -31.72 -23.33
C PRO A 4 -6.67 -31.59 -22.01
N ARG A 5 -6.32 -32.41 -21.01
CA ARG A 5 -6.93 -32.40 -19.67
C ARG A 5 -5.90 -31.99 -18.63
N GLY A 6 -6.36 -31.48 -17.49
CA GLY A 6 -5.49 -31.11 -16.37
C GLY A 6 -4.63 -29.87 -16.68
N ILE A 7 -3.40 -29.82 -16.19
CA ILE A 7 -2.49 -28.67 -16.36
C ILE A 7 -2.31 -28.29 -17.84
N ALA A 8 -2.27 -29.29 -18.72
CA ALA A 8 -2.10 -29.09 -20.15
C ALA A 8 -3.27 -28.32 -20.79
N SER A 9 -4.48 -28.35 -20.21
CA SER A 9 -5.62 -27.59 -20.73
C SER A 9 -5.55 -26.11 -20.40
N ILE A 10 -4.90 -25.74 -19.29
CA ILE A 10 -4.79 -24.34 -18.82
C ILE A 10 -3.79 -23.56 -19.68
N LEU A 11 -2.80 -24.24 -20.26
CA LEU A 11 -1.79 -23.61 -21.13
C LEU A 11 -2.30 -23.35 -22.57
N VAL A 12 -3.50 -23.83 -22.91
CA VAL A 12 -4.10 -23.60 -24.23
C VAL A 12 -4.75 -22.22 -24.23
N LYS A 13 -4.19 -21.30 -25.03
CA LYS A 13 -4.73 -19.94 -25.20
C LYS A 13 -6.05 -19.98 -25.96
N ALA A 14 -7.07 -19.30 -25.45
CA ALA A 14 -8.36 -19.12 -26.08
C ALA A 14 -8.65 -17.64 -26.37
N PRO A 15 -9.42 -17.32 -27.43
CA PRO A 15 -9.83 -15.93 -27.70
C PRO A 15 -10.66 -15.28 -26.61
N SER A 16 -11.24 -16.07 -25.70
CA SER A 16 -12.04 -15.61 -24.56
C SER A 16 -11.21 -15.39 -23.29
N ASP A 17 -9.90 -15.61 -23.33
CA ASP A 17 -9.04 -15.43 -22.16
C ASP A 17 -8.99 -13.95 -21.76
N VAL A 18 -9.12 -13.69 -20.47
CA VAL A 18 -8.84 -12.37 -19.90
C VAL A 18 -7.32 -12.22 -19.82
N VAL A 19 -6.80 -11.20 -20.49
CA VAL A 19 -5.36 -10.94 -20.57
C VAL A 19 -5.01 -9.65 -19.86
N ILE A 20 -3.80 -9.59 -19.31
CA ILE A 20 -3.22 -8.39 -18.72
C ILE A 20 -2.37 -7.73 -19.81
N LEU A 21 -2.65 -6.46 -20.11
CA LEU A 21 -1.90 -5.69 -21.11
C LEU A 21 -0.70 -4.97 -20.50
N SER A 22 -0.83 -4.47 -19.26
CA SER A 22 0.20 -3.74 -18.53
C SER A 22 0.08 -4.03 -17.03
N SER A 23 1.15 -3.86 -16.27
CA SER A 23 1.07 -3.83 -14.82
C SER A 23 2.23 -3.04 -14.24
N LEU A 24 1.93 -1.81 -13.81
CA LEU A 24 2.93 -0.83 -13.41
C LEU A 24 2.59 -0.26 -12.03
N ARG A 25 3.63 0.07 -11.25
CA ARG A 25 3.49 0.66 -9.92
C ARG A 25 4.44 1.82 -9.71
N THR A 26 4.12 2.70 -8.77
CA THR A 26 5.11 3.62 -8.23
C THR A 26 6.08 2.87 -7.31
N PRO A 27 7.20 3.50 -6.91
CA PRO A 27 7.91 3.08 -5.72
C PRO A 27 6.97 3.07 -4.51
N ILE A 28 7.25 2.18 -3.57
CA ILE A 28 6.59 2.10 -2.28
C ILE A 28 7.51 2.75 -1.25
N CYS A 29 7.05 3.84 -0.66
CA CYS A 29 7.82 4.63 0.29
C CYS A 29 7.12 4.68 1.64
N ARG A 30 7.87 4.74 2.74
CA ARG A 30 7.28 4.79 4.08
C ARG A 30 6.40 6.02 4.27
N ALA A 31 5.24 5.83 4.87
CA ALA A 31 4.36 6.93 5.22
C ALA A 31 5.04 7.92 6.17
N ASN A 32 4.72 9.21 6.01
CA ASN A 32 5.17 10.36 6.82
C ASN A 32 6.68 10.70 6.75
N ARG A 33 7.56 9.74 6.45
CA ARG A 33 9.03 9.93 6.49
C ARG A 33 9.75 9.43 5.25
N GLY A 34 9.03 8.83 4.31
CA GLY A 34 9.57 8.32 3.07
C GLY A 34 9.65 9.37 1.98
N SER A 35 10.15 8.96 0.83
CA SER A 35 10.38 9.84 -0.32
C SER A 35 9.09 10.36 -0.98
N LEU A 36 7.95 9.71 -0.76
CA LEU A 36 6.64 10.11 -1.27
C LEU A 36 5.75 10.78 -0.21
N LYS A 37 6.30 11.19 0.93
CA LYS A 37 5.52 11.75 2.06
C LYS A 37 4.73 13.02 1.72
N ASP A 38 5.12 13.74 0.67
CA ASP A 38 4.49 14.99 0.22
C ASP A 38 3.66 14.78 -1.07
N ALA A 39 3.61 13.55 -1.59
CA ALA A 39 2.90 13.21 -2.81
C ALA A 39 1.40 13.04 -2.52
N PHE A 40 0.55 13.62 -3.35
CA PHE A 40 -0.88 13.37 -3.24
C PHE A 40 -1.25 12.01 -3.88
N PRO A 41 -2.21 11.25 -3.33
CA PRO A 41 -2.63 9.96 -3.89
C PRO A 41 -3.03 10.04 -5.37
N GLU A 42 -3.70 11.13 -5.79
CA GLU A 42 -4.07 11.38 -7.18
C GLU A 42 -2.86 11.58 -8.10
N GLU A 43 -1.75 12.15 -7.61
CA GLU A 43 -0.51 12.28 -8.38
C GLU A 43 0.15 10.92 -8.60
N LEU A 44 0.15 10.08 -7.55
CA LEU A 44 0.68 8.72 -7.62
C LEU A 44 -0.14 7.88 -8.62
N LEU A 45 -1.47 7.93 -8.54
CA LEU A 45 -2.34 7.20 -9.46
C LEU A 45 -2.22 7.72 -10.91
N ALA A 46 -2.17 9.04 -11.11
CA ALA A 46 -2.01 9.62 -12.44
C ALA A 46 -0.69 9.19 -13.10
N SER A 47 0.40 9.06 -12.31
CA SER A 47 1.69 8.64 -12.83
C SER A 47 1.66 7.24 -13.45
N VAL A 48 1.04 6.27 -12.77
CA VAL A 48 0.94 4.88 -13.25
C VAL A 48 -0.08 4.70 -14.37
N LEU A 49 -1.18 5.46 -14.34
CA LEU A 49 -2.17 5.51 -15.43
C LEU A 49 -1.54 6.01 -16.72
N LYS A 50 -0.84 7.15 -16.63
CA LYS A 50 -0.15 7.74 -17.78
C LYS A 50 0.91 6.78 -18.34
N ALA A 51 1.74 6.22 -17.47
CA ALA A 51 2.76 5.26 -17.90
C ALA A 51 2.16 3.99 -18.53
N THR A 52 0.96 3.57 -18.11
CA THR A 52 0.26 2.45 -18.73
C THR A 52 -0.22 2.77 -20.15
N ILE A 53 -0.81 3.94 -20.35
CA ILE A 53 -1.21 4.40 -21.69
C ILE A 53 0.02 4.55 -22.59
N ASP A 54 1.10 5.17 -22.09
CA ASP A 54 2.35 5.35 -22.83
C ASP A 54 3.03 4.00 -23.14
N GLY A 55 2.88 3.00 -22.27
CA GLY A 55 3.42 1.65 -22.43
C GLY A 55 2.62 0.74 -23.38
N VAL A 56 1.38 1.10 -23.71
CA VAL A 56 0.51 0.36 -24.63
C VAL A 56 0.06 1.29 -25.77
N PRO A 57 0.92 1.55 -26.77
CA PRO A 57 0.70 2.62 -27.76
C PRO A 57 -0.53 2.42 -28.66
N ASP A 58 -1.01 1.18 -28.80
CA ASP A 58 -2.20 0.85 -29.59
C ASP A 58 -3.50 0.90 -28.77
N LEU A 59 -3.44 1.21 -27.47
CA LEU A 59 -4.61 1.37 -26.62
C LEU A 59 -5.26 2.73 -26.87
N ASP A 60 -6.42 2.73 -27.52
CA ASP A 60 -7.29 3.90 -27.58
C ASP A 60 -8.04 4.04 -26.24
N PRO A 61 -7.81 5.10 -25.43
CA PRO A 61 -8.48 5.24 -24.14
C PRO A 61 -10.02 5.28 -24.23
N SER A 62 -10.59 5.57 -25.40
CA SER A 62 -12.04 5.59 -25.60
C SER A 62 -12.70 4.22 -25.58
N ILE A 63 -11.94 3.13 -25.73
CA ILE A 63 -12.45 1.76 -25.64
C ILE A 63 -12.51 1.22 -24.20
N ILE A 64 -11.95 1.95 -23.24
CA ILE A 64 -11.97 1.56 -21.83
C ILE A 64 -13.39 1.77 -21.29
N GLU A 65 -14.05 0.67 -20.95
CA GLU A 65 -15.44 0.68 -20.49
C GLU A 65 -15.58 1.02 -19.00
N ASP A 66 -14.57 0.73 -18.17
CA ASP A 66 -14.60 0.96 -16.72
C ASP A 66 -13.20 1.15 -16.13
N VAL A 67 -13.11 1.90 -15.03
CA VAL A 67 -11.90 2.10 -14.23
C VAL A 67 -12.23 1.91 -12.74
N ALA A 68 -11.81 0.78 -12.19
CA ALA A 68 -11.99 0.49 -10.77
C ALA A 68 -10.75 0.87 -9.97
N VAL A 69 -10.89 1.85 -9.05
CA VAL A 69 -9.80 2.31 -8.18
C VAL A 69 -10.05 1.85 -6.75
N GLY A 70 -9.20 0.95 -6.25
CA GLY A 70 -9.25 0.49 -4.87
C GLY A 70 -8.49 1.43 -3.94
N VAL A 71 -9.19 2.04 -2.98
CA VAL A 71 -8.56 2.83 -1.92
C VAL A 71 -9.25 2.56 -0.58
N VAL A 72 -8.46 2.40 0.48
CA VAL A 72 -8.96 2.15 1.85
C VAL A 72 -8.94 3.42 2.68
N PHE A 73 -7.80 4.09 2.75
CA PHE A 73 -7.64 5.35 3.48
C PHE A 73 -7.77 6.52 2.50
N ASN A 74 -9.00 6.97 2.30
CA ASN A 74 -9.26 8.28 1.75
C ASN A 74 -9.96 9.09 2.83
N LEU A 75 -9.34 10.19 3.24
CA LEU A 75 -10.04 11.21 3.99
C LEU A 75 -11.11 11.79 3.03
N ILE A 76 -12.34 11.26 3.08
CA ILE A 76 -13.55 11.91 2.59
C ILE A 76 -13.82 13.13 3.50
N HIS A 77 -12.87 14.05 3.59
CA HIS A 77 -13.09 15.40 4.10
C HIS A 77 -12.87 16.45 3.02
N ARG A 78 -12.26 16.10 1.88
CA ARG A 78 -12.03 17.08 0.80
C ARG A 78 -13.26 17.43 -0.05
N PHE A 79 -14.30 16.60 -0.04
CA PHE A 79 -15.57 16.90 -0.73
C PHE A 79 -16.76 17.16 0.21
N SER A 80 -16.63 16.85 1.50
CA SER A 80 -17.73 17.03 2.47
C SER A 80 -17.60 18.34 3.27
N ASP A 81 -16.39 18.85 3.48
CA ASP A 81 -16.16 20.06 4.28
C ASP A 81 -15.86 21.31 3.44
N SER A 82 -15.90 21.20 2.10
CA SER A 82 -16.27 22.34 1.28
C SER A 82 -17.72 22.66 1.61
N ASN A 83 -17.88 23.53 2.61
CA ASN A 83 -19.02 24.38 2.88
C ASN A 83 -20.06 24.28 1.75
N ARG A 84 -21.25 23.75 2.03
CA ARG A 84 -22.40 23.74 1.10
C ARG A 84 -22.75 25.13 0.52
N ASP A 85 -22.07 26.17 0.97
CA ASP A 85 -22.31 27.57 0.68
C ASP A 85 -21.16 28.31 -0.05
N ASP A 86 -20.06 27.66 -0.45
CA ASP A 86 -19.01 28.32 -1.26
C ASP A 86 -18.84 27.74 -2.67
N LEU A 87 -19.65 28.24 -3.60
CA LEU A 87 -19.51 28.05 -5.05
C LEU A 87 -18.68 29.16 -5.73
N SER A 88 -17.92 29.96 -4.98
CA SER A 88 -17.29 31.17 -5.51
C SER A 88 -15.91 30.99 -6.14
N GLY A 89 -15.37 29.77 -6.17
CA GLY A 89 -14.18 29.45 -6.97
C GLY A 89 -12.88 30.13 -6.52
N ASN A 90 -12.80 30.63 -5.28
CA ASN A 90 -11.58 31.22 -4.74
C ASN A 90 -10.90 30.27 -3.75
N TRP A 91 -9.98 29.46 -4.26
CA TRP A 91 -9.09 28.63 -3.46
C TRP A 91 -8.11 29.51 -2.67
N SER A 92 -8.32 29.58 -1.36
CA SER A 92 -7.40 30.18 -0.39
C SER A 92 -7.03 29.12 0.64
N GLY A 93 -6.39 28.03 0.21
CA GLY A 93 -6.00 26.94 1.09
C GLY A 93 -4.63 27.20 1.72
N ASP A 94 -4.61 27.71 2.94
CA ASP A 94 -3.49 27.56 3.85
C ASP A 94 -3.37 26.09 4.25
N GLY A 95 -2.49 25.36 3.55
CA GLY A 95 -2.27 23.90 3.61
C GLY A 95 -1.77 23.32 4.94
N LYS A 96 -2.34 23.77 6.06
CA LYS A 96 -2.06 23.32 7.43
C LYS A 96 -3.10 22.33 7.98
N HIS A 97 -4.26 22.20 7.33
CA HIS A 97 -5.30 21.25 7.75
C HIS A 97 -5.21 19.87 7.05
N ASP A 98 -4.35 19.74 6.03
CA ASP A 98 -4.25 18.54 5.20
C ASP A 98 -3.27 17.47 5.73
N THR A 99 -2.56 17.75 6.82
CA THR A 99 -1.45 16.91 7.30
C THR A 99 -1.82 15.90 8.39
N GLU A 100 -3.04 15.91 8.90
CA GLU A 100 -3.47 14.89 9.87
C GLU A 100 -4.03 13.65 9.18
N LEU A 101 -3.16 12.94 8.47
CA LEU A 101 -3.31 11.49 8.25
C LEU A 101 -3.01 10.75 9.58
N GLY A 102 -3.71 11.13 10.65
CA GLY A 102 -3.44 10.72 12.02
C GLY A 102 -3.96 9.33 12.38
N SER A 103 -4.81 8.73 11.54
CA SER A 103 -5.21 7.34 11.71
C SER A 103 -4.01 6.47 11.31
N ARG A 104 -3.31 5.91 12.31
CA ARG A 104 -2.22 4.94 12.14
C ARG A 104 -2.76 3.59 11.62
N ALA A 105 -3.61 3.63 10.60
CA ALA A 105 -4.47 2.55 10.14
C ALA A 105 -5.43 1.98 11.22
N ILE A 106 -5.76 2.78 12.24
CA ILE A 106 -6.68 2.39 13.32
C ILE A 106 -7.88 3.35 13.30
N PRO A 107 -9.13 2.84 13.20
CA PRO A 107 -10.32 3.67 13.35
C PRO A 107 -10.33 4.34 14.74
N THR A 108 -10.23 5.66 14.78
CA THR A 108 -10.21 6.44 16.03
C THR A 108 -11.60 6.91 16.44
N ASP A 109 -12.49 7.11 15.48
CA ASP A 109 -13.88 7.49 15.69
C ASP A 109 -14.79 6.31 15.36
N ILE A 110 -15.19 5.59 16.41
CA ILE A 110 -16.06 4.42 16.33
C ILE A 110 -17.32 4.75 17.10
N TRP A 111 -18.49 4.49 16.50
CA TRP A 111 -19.78 4.71 17.16
C TRP A 111 -19.80 4.01 18.53
N PRO A 112 -20.05 4.73 19.66
CA PRO A 112 -19.90 4.15 20.99
C PRO A 112 -20.72 2.87 21.23
N ALA A 113 -21.92 2.81 20.64
CA ALA A 113 -22.79 1.63 20.74
C ALA A 113 -22.18 0.35 20.14
N LEU A 114 -21.24 0.49 19.19
CA LEU A 114 -20.55 -0.65 18.58
C LEU A 114 -19.62 -1.35 19.58
N ARG A 115 -19.11 -0.63 20.60
CA ARG A 115 -18.21 -1.20 21.62
C ARG A 115 -18.92 -2.12 22.61
N GLU A 116 -20.23 -1.96 22.74
CA GLU A 116 -21.09 -2.74 23.66
C GLU A 116 -22.05 -3.65 22.88
N PHE A 117 -21.82 -3.82 21.57
CA PHE A 117 -22.75 -4.52 20.71
C PHE A 117 -22.77 -6.02 21.02
N PRO A 118 -23.94 -6.66 21.15
CA PRO A 118 -24.04 -8.04 21.63
C PRO A 118 -23.62 -9.09 20.58
N VAL A 119 -23.35 -8.68 19.35
CA VAL A 119 -22.94 -9.58 18.25
C VAL A 119 -21.43 -9.56 18.13
N ILE A 120 -20.79 -10.70 18.42
CA ILE A 120 -19.33 -10.85 18.40
C ILE A 120 -18.73 -10.54 17.04
N ASP A 121 -19.39 -10.96 15.96
CA ASP A 121 -18.92 -10.70 14.59
C ASP A 121 -18.81 -9.19 14.29
N ALA A 122 -19.65 -8.36 14.91
CA ALA A 122 -19.57 -6.92 14.75
C ALA A 122 -18.42 -6.30 15.58
N LEU A 123 -18.09 -6.89 16.73
CA LEU A 123 -16.96 -6.48 17.55
C LEU A 123 -15.62 -6.87 16.93
N ASP A 124 -15.57 -8.02 16.25
CA ASP A 124 -14.37 -8.48 15.55
C ASP A 124 -13.94 -7.51 14.43
N CYS A 125 -14.90 -6.82 13.81
CA CYS A 125 -14.63 -5.80 12.78
C CYS A 125 -13.86 -4.57 13.29
N ILE A 126 -13.91 -4.28 14.60
CA ILE A 126 -13.19 -3.15 15.20
C ILE A 126 -11.90 -3.56 15.92
N LEU A 127 -11.55 -4.85 15.89
CA LEU A 127 -10.32 -5.35 16.48
C LEU A 127 -9.11 -4.90 15.66
N PRO A 128 -8.11 -4.23 16.26
CA PRO A 128 -6.95 -3.79 15.50
C PRO A 128 -6.21 -4.95 14.86
N MET A 129 -5.76 -4.77 13.61
CA MET A 129 -5.05 -5.81 12.86
C MET A 129 -3.78 -6.32 13.56
N GLY A 130 -3.12 -5.47 14.34
CA GLY A 130 -1.99 -5.90 15.17
C GLY A 130 -2.39 -6.89 16.27
N ILE A 131 -3.61 -6.77 16.82
CA ILE A 131 -4.13 -7.70 17.82
C ILE A 131 -4.60 -9.01 17.17
N THR A 132 -5.21 -8.95 15.99
CA THR A 132 -5.55 -10.18 15.25
C THR A 132 -4.28 -10.96 14.88
N SER A 133 -3.19 -10.29 14.54
CA SER A 133 -1.86 -10.90 14.34
C SER A 133 -1.38 -11.65 15.58
N GLU A 134 -1.48 -11.05 16.78
CA GLU A 134 -1.13 -11.71 18.04
C GLU A 134 -2.01 -12.93 18.33
N ASN A 135 -3.32 -12.82 18.09
CA ASN A 135 -4.27 -13.92 18.28
C ASN A 135 -3.95 -15.11 17.38
N VAL A 136 -3.55 -14.86 16.13
CA VAL A 136 -3.11 -15.91 15.19
C VAL A 136 -1.81 -16.54 15.68
N ALA A 137 -0.83 -15.74 16.07
CA ALA A 137 0.45 -16.26 16.56
C ALA A 137 0.26 -17.16 17.79
N GLU A 138 -0.58 -16.75 18.74
CA GLU A 138 -0.90 -17.52 19.94
C GLU A 138 -1.68 -18.80 19.61
N ARG A 139 -2.73 -18.70 18.78
CA ARG A 139 -3.60 -19.83 18.43
C ARG A 139 -2.86 -20.96 17.71
N TYR A 140 -1.89 -20.61 16.87
CA TYR A 140 -1.16 -21.57 16.04
C TYR A 140 0.28 -21.82 16.52
N GLY A 141 0.67 -21.25 17.66
CA GLY A 141 2.00 -21.46 18.24
C GLY A 141 3.15 -20.92 17.39
N ILE A 142 2.96 -19.78 16.71
CA ILE A 142 3.98 -19.15 15.87
C ILE A 142 4.93 -18.36 16.77
N SER A 143 6.18 -18.82 16.87
CA SER A 143 7.16 -18.20 17.77
C SER A 143 7.60 -16.82 17.27
N ARG A 144 8.10 -15.99 18.20
CA ARG A 144 8.73 -14.71 17.86
C ARG A 144 9.94 -14.90 16.93
N GLU A 145 10.72 -15.96 17.15
CA GLU A 145 11.89 -16.28 16.34
C GLU A 145 11.51 -16.60 14.89
N ASP A 146 10.42 -17.35 14.68
CA ASP A 146 9.91 -17.65 13.33
C ASP A 146 9.45 -16.38 12.60
N GLN A 147 8.74 -15.50 13.32
CA GLN A 147 8.27 -14.21 12.78
C GLN A 147 9.44 -13.32 12.36
N ASP A 148 10.45 -13.18 13.22
CA ASP A 148 11.63 -12.36 12.94
C ASP A 148 12.46 -12.97 11.81
N THR A 149 12.63 -14.30 11.78
CA THR A 149 13.35 -15.01 10.70
C THR A 149 12.65 -14.82 9.36
N PHE A 150 11.31 -14.89 9.32
CA PHE A 150 10.54 -14.61 8.12
C PHE A 150 10.76 -13.18 7.62
N ALA A 151 10.73 -12.20 8.53
CA ALA A 151 10.90 -10.80 8.20
C ALA A 151 12.32 -10.46 7.69
N VAL A 152 13.37 -11.04 8.30
CA VAL A 152 14.75 -10.93 7.80
C VAL A 152 14.83 -11.47 6.38
N ASN A 153 14.33 -12.69 6.15
CA ASN A 153 14.35 -13.32 4.84
C ASN A 153 13.59 -12.50 3.80
N SER A 154 12.48 -11.86 4.18
CA SER A 154 11.74 -10.94 3.31
C SER A 154 12.59 -9.75 2.87
N HIS A 155 13.27 -9.08 3.81
CA HIS A 155 14.16 -7.96 3.51
C HIS A 155 15.37 -8.36 2.67
N LEU A 156 15.98 -9.52 2.93
CA LEU A 156 17.12 -10.01 2.16
C LEU A 156 16.74 -10.29 0.70
N LYS A 157 15.62 -10.98 0.46
CA LYS A 157 15.11 -11.24 -0.90
C LYS A 157 14.79 -9.95 -1.64
N ALA A 158 14.16 -8.98 -0.96
CA ALA A 158 13.84 -7.69 -1.57
C ALA A 158 15.11 -6.89 -1.90
N ALA A 159 16.12 -6.92 -1.02
CA ALA A 159 17.41 -6.28 -1.26
C ALA A 159 18.16 -6.92 -2.45
N GLU A 160 18.13 -8.25 -2.54
CA GLU A 160 18.70 -9.00 -3.66
C GLU A 160 17.99 -8.68 -4.97
N ALA A 161 16.65 -8.72 -5.00
CA ALA A 161 15.86 -8.38 -6.17
C ALA A 161 16.11 -6.95 -6.65
N ARG A 162 16.23 -6.00 -5.72
CA ARG A 162 16.60 -4.61 -6.04
C ARG A 162 18.02 -4.51 -6.60
N ALA A 163 18.99 -5.24 -6.03
CA ALA A 163 20.37 -5.23 -6.51
C ALA A 163 20.50 -5.81 -7.93
N PHE A 164 19.66 -6.79 -8.27
CA PHE A 164 19.56 -7.35 -9.61
C PHE A 164 18.67 -6.55 -10.58
N GLY A 165 18.07 -5.44 -10.14
CA GLY A 165 17.20 -4.61 -10.98
C GLY A 165 15.86 -5.26 -11.34
N LEU A 166 15.41 -6.27 -10.58
CA LEU A 166 14.18 -7.01 -10.89
C LEU A 166 12.89 -6.18 -10.76
N PHE A 167 12.96 -5.00 -10.15
CA PHE A 167 11.84 -4.06 -10.05
C PHE A 167 11.84 -2.98 -11.13
N SER A 168 12.91 -2.86 -11.92
CA SER A 168 13.06 -1.77 -12.88
C SER A 168 11.99 -1.79 -13.99
N ASP A 169 11.49 -2.97 -14.34
CA ASP A 169 10.47 -3.12 -15.38
C ASP A 169 9.06 -2.76 -14.90
N GLU A 170 8.79 -2.81 -13.59
CA GLU A 170 7.44 -2.52 -13.03
C GLU A 170 7.34 -1.15 -12.34
N ILE A 171 8.46 -0.52 -11.97
CA ILE A 171 8.47 0.77 -11.28
C ILE A 171 8.41 1.93 -12.28
N VAL A 172 7.40 2.77 -12.12
CA VAL A 172 7.25 4.06 -12.78
C VAL A 172 7.83 5.14 -11.86
N PRO A 173 8.91 5.84 -12.25
CA PRO A 173 9.46 6.94 -11.46
C PRO A 173 8.43 8.06 -11.24
N VAL A 174 8.36 8.58 -10.02
CA VAL A 174 7.47 9.68 -9.64
C VAL A 174 8.31 10.93 -9.40
N THR A 175 7.97 12.01 -10.10
CA THR A 175 8.57 13.32 -9.85
C THR A 175 7.83 14.03 -8.73
N GLN A 176 8.57 14.47 -7.71
CA GLN A 176 8.05 15.20 -6.55
C GLN A 176 8.73 16.56 -6.44
N LYS A 177 8.02 17.55 -5.92
CA LYS A 177 8.65 18.84 -5.60
C LYS A 177 9.53 18.67 -4.38
N LYS A 178 10.71 19.30 -4.39
CA LYS A 178 11.56 19.31 -3.20
C LYS A 178 10.88 20.09 -2.06
N PRO A 179 11.17 19.75 -0.78
CA PRO A 179 10.59 20.45 0.37
C PRO A 179 10.90 21.96 0.44
N ASP A 180 11.98 22.41 -0.22
CA ASP A 180 12.35 23.82 -0.33
C ASP A 180 11.55 24.58 -1.40
N GLY A 181 10.70 23.88 -2.17
CA GLY A 181 9.95 24.41 -3.31
C GLY A 181 10.83 24.73 -4.53
N LEU A 182 12.14 24.45 -4.46
CA LEU A 182 13.13 24.82 -5.46
C LEU A 182 13.65 23.57 -6.18
N GLY A 183 12.86 23.15 -7.17
CA GLY A 183 13.18 22.06 -8.07
C GLY A 183 12.49 20.75 -7.72
N GLU A 184 12.88 19.71 -8.44
CA GLU A 184 12.20 18.41 -8.42
C GLU A 184 13.16 17.31 -7.96
N VAL A 185 12.59 16.26 -7.37
CA VAL A 185 13.28 15.02 -7.03
C VAL A 185 12.52 13.88 -7.70
N VAL A 186 13.26 13.01 -8.39
CA VAL A 186 12.71 11.78 -8.96
C VAL A 186 12.83 10.69 -7.91
N VAL A 187 11.71 10.04 -7.60
CA VAL A 187 11.64 8.88 -6.73
C VAL A 187 11.41 7.66 -7.61
N ASP A 188 12.37 6.75 -7.65
CA ASP A 188 12.37 5.56 -8.53
C ASP A 188 12.66 4.25 -7.77
N THR A 189 12.71 4.32 -6.44
CA THR A 189 13.24 3.23 -5.61
C THR A 189 12.42 3.06 -4.33
N ASP A 190 12.11 1.80 -3.99
CA ASP A 190 11.45 1.45 -2.74
C ASP A 190 12.35 1.78 -1.53
N ASP A 191 11.86 2.62 -0.61
CA ASP A 191 12.64 3.09 0.55
C ASP A 191 12.47 2.23 1.82
N GLY A 192 11.59 1.23 1.76
CA GLY A 192 11.25 0.35 2.88
C GLY A 192 12.23 -0.83 3.09
N ILE A 193 13.04 -1.15 2.09
CA ILE A 193 13.98 -2.29 2.09
C ILE A 193 15.14 -2.03 3.06
N ARG A 194 15.50 -3.03 3.87
CA ARG A 194 16.59 -2.98 4.87
C ARG A 194 17.59 -4.09 4.60
N PRO A 195 18.62 -3.87 3.76
CA PRO A 195 19.61 -4.90 3.40
C PRO A 195 20.38 -5.47 4.60
N GLN A 196 20.46 -4.70 5.68
CA GLN A 196 21.12 -5.05 6.94
C GLN A 196 20.20 -5.73 7.98
N ALA A 197 18.98 -6.11 7.60
CA ALA A 197 18.06 -6.81 8.49
C ALA A 197 18.72 -8.08 9.04
N SER A 198 18.60 -8.30 10.35
CA SER A 198 19.22 -9.41 11.07
C SER A 198 18.33 -9.86 12.21
N SER A 199 18.38 -11.15 12.56
CA SER A 199 17.57 -11.71 13.64
C SER A 199 17.93 -11.04 14.98
N GLU A 200 19.21 -10.72 15.21
CA GLU A 200 19.69 -10.02 16.39
C GLU A 200 19.18 -8.57 16.46
N GLY A 201 19.04 -7.92 15.29
CA GLY A 201 18.47 -6.59 15.19
C GLY A 201 16.97 -6.59 15.50
N LEU A 202 16.24 -7.54 14.90
CA LEU A 202 14.79 -7.66 15.07
C LEU A 202 14.42 -8.12 16.48
N ALA A 203 15.17 -9.03 17.10
CA ALA A 203 14.92 -9.52 18.45
C ALA A 203 14.94 -8.42 19.52
N LYS A 204 15.66 -7.31 19.27
CA LYS A 204 15.72 -6.14 20.18
C LYS A 204 14.49 -5.23 20.08
N LEU A 205 13.65 -5.41 19.07
CA LEU A 205 12.46 -4.58 18.88
C LEU A 205 11.39 -4.94 19.90
N LYS A 206 10.79 -3.89 20.45
CA LYS A 206 9.68 -3.99 21.40
C LYS A 206 8.41 -4.43 20.68
N PRO A 207 7.54 -5.22 21.35
CA PRO A 207 6.19 -5.49 20.88
C PRO A 207 5.44 -4.18 20.56
N ALA A 208 4.70 -4.18 19.44
CA ALA A 208 4.04 -2.99 18.92
C ALA A 208 2.58 -2.85 19.37
N PHE A 209 1.92 -3.96 19.73
CA PHE A 209 0.46 -4.00 19.93
C PHE A 209 0.02 -4.54 21.30
N ARG A 210 0.80 -5.45 21.90
CA ARG A 210 0.53 -6.06 23.22
C ARG A 210 1.83 -6.11 24.03
N GLU A 211 1.79 -5.87 25.33
CA GLU A 211 3.00 -5.80 26.19
C GLU A 211 3.86 -7.07 26.11
N ASN A 212 3.23 -8.24 26.18
CA ASN A 212 3.86 -9.56 26.00
C ASN A 212 3.61 -10.13 24.60
N GLY A 213 3.48 -9.24 23.61
CA GLY A 213 3.25 -9.59 22.22
C GLY A 213 4.51 -10.09 21.51
N THR A 214 4.30 -10.70 20.35
CA THR A 214 5.36 -11.15 19.45
C THR A 214 5.47 -10.27 18.20
N SER A 215 4.42 -9.53 17.86
CA SER A 215 4.39 -8.64 16.72
C SER A 215 5.10 -7.32 17.05
N THR A 216 6.06 -6.95 16.20
CA THR A 216 6.91 -5.76 16.31
C THR A 216 6.92 -4.98 15.00
N ALA A 217 7.47 -3.75 15.03
CA ALA A 217 7.65 -2.97 13.80
C ALA A 217 8.59 -3.63 12.77
N GLY A 218 9.43 -4.59 13.17
CA GLY A 218 10.37 -5.27 12.28
C GLY A 218 9.79 -6.50 11.59
N ASN A 219 8.79 -7.14 12.22
CA ASN A 219 8.11 -8.33 11.68
C ASN A 219 6.66 -8.03 11.22
N SER A 220 6.28 -6.75 11.21
CA SER A 220 5.01 -6.26 10.66
C SER A 220 5.25 -5.45 9.38
N SER A 221 4.22 -5.31 8.54
CA SER A 221 4.29 -4.45 7.35
C SER A 221 4.45 -2.98 7.73
N GLN A 222 5.27 -2.25 6.96
CA GLN A 222 5.42 -0.81 7.10
C GLN A 222 4.19 -0.10 6.51
N VAL A 223 3.69 0.92 7.21
CA VAL A 223 2.72 1.85 6.60
C VAL A 223 3.45 2.62 5.50
N SER A 224 2.89 2.60 4.30
CA SER A 224 3.58 3.03 3.08
C SER A 224 2.62 3.70 2.11
N ASP A 225 3.18 4.59 1.29
CA ASP A 225 2.52 5.29 0.21
C ASP A 225 2.98 4.72 -1.13
N GLY A 226 2.03 4.53 -2.05
CA GLY A 226 2.29 4.03 -3.40
C GLY A 226 1.00 3.76 -4.17
N ALA A 227 1.10 3.66 -5.49
CA ALA A 227 -0.01 3.31 -6.38
C ALA A 227 0.41 2.21 -7.36
N ARG A 228 -0.56 1.42 -7.83
CA ARG A 228 -0.39 0.42 -8.89
C ARG A 228 -1.58 0.47 -9.83
N PHE A 229 -1.32 0.24 -11.11
CA PHE A 229 -2.34 0.08 -12.13
C PHE A 229 -2.11 -1.21 -12.92
N LEU A 230 -3.20 -1.87 -13.28
CA LEU A 230 -3.27 -3.13 -14.04
C LEU A 230 -4.23 -2.93 -15.22
#